data_AF-A0A1J1GPP0-F1
#
_entry.id   AF-A0A1J1GPP0-F1
#
_cell.length_a   1.000
_cell.length_b   1.000
_cell.length_c   1.000
_cell.angle_alpha   90.00
_cell.angle_beta   90.00
_cell.angle_gamma   90.00
#
_symmetry.space_group_name_H-M   'P 1'
#
loop_
_entity.id
_entity.type
_entity.pdbx_description
1 polymer ?
#
loop_
_entity_poly.entity_id
_entity_poly.type
_entity_poly.pdbx_seq_one_letter_code
_entity_poly.pdbx_strand_id
1 'polypeptide(L)'
;MKIHLFLLYDFYFLITIVVYIYLSCIDPYYNSKKYKLKFIRHTEIQLVRNFAELYDFKDKDIINSLGLSMKDVQLLYNTKEAKYENTLAEGYFGDSRNLFVKLIDTIFLKNYYKCLEKEKKHIRSIYNTLETTNYEVLNFLKSSVNDAEDHINTVFQRLISSDKSQLLRFNDIEITLRQNGDNFDLLINEQDAHEYLEQLIFSGEIPLRLENSFNYFSKLNEKNDIFISKLSNGIFSYLFYTTDYFNLRKNMFPLKYINGHDSDIIDYYRYEMKYIFKIFTNSIFLLNKKRSTTIICIKENVNEFNDLFNNINRALDRTIEDKTHKLFMVLNKILNGDIKCIISFISYILEVNLSKNKFKLDKMRNKYNNICQHKILNYINDLFLQEKEEIKESLVEFKTYIKDIFGFYVNSTGIRSLVSKLYGSVDIKSLEKIFKVIVFSLLCKKQINEYADFIQLLKNESKNRRIDKKKFIGTHRRINEKVLFIPKNKSENLILKYAEIYERNNFINNINCCMDLPSALLDLEEGIHKFFIFRFLIYSLNNELNKSEKHYFSSKKKKLLNKNVILYFLYDIMNFNSSYEKKYKYKYKYTYIYRFMLNKIVF
;
A
#
# COMPACT_ATOMS: atom_id res chain seq x y z
N MET A 1 7.47 -35.05 48.92
CA MET A 1 8.51 -34.01 48.89
C MET A 1 9.37 -34.02 47.61
N LYS A 2 9.96 -35.14 47.19
CA LYS A 2 10.80 -35.22 45.96
C LYS A 2 10.06 -34.88 44.66
N ILE A 3 8.82 -35.33 44.49
CA ILE A 3 7.99 -35.05 43.29
C ILE A 3 7.60 -33.56 43.23
N HIS A 4 7.29 -32.94 44.38
CA HIS A 4 7.03 -31.49 44.42
C HIS A 4 8.28 -30.68 44.15
N LEU A 5 9.45 -31.07 44.65
CA LEU A 5 10.70 -30.38 44.31
C LEU A 5 11.06 -30.51 42.82
N PHE A 6 10.79 -31.67 42.22
CA PHE A 6 10.99 -31.93 40.79
C PHE A 6 10.04 -31.08 39.93
N LEU A 7 8.74 -31.06 40.27
CA LEU A 7 7.75 -30.21 39.61
C LEU A 7 8.03 -28.72 39.80
N LEU A 8 8.54 -28.31 40.97
CA LEU A 8 8.89 -26.91 41.25
C LEU A 8 10.14 -26.50 40.48
N TYR A 9 11.12 -27.41 40.33
CA TYR A 9 12.30 -27.21 39.50
C TYR A 9 11.92 -27.12 38.01
N ASP A 10 11.05 -28.01 37.52
CA ASP A 10 10.56 -27.98 36.13
C ASP A 10 9.69 -26.75 35.85
N PHE A 11 8.84 -26.33 36.80
CA PHE A 11 8.10 -25.07 36.70
C PHE A 11 9.02 -23.86 36.72
N TYR A 12 10.02 -23.86 37.59
CA TYR A 12 11.01 -22.79 37.64
C TYR A 12 11.82 -22.73 36.35
N PHE A 13 12.19 -23.88 35.78
CA PHE A 13 12.85 -24.00 34.49
C PHE A 13 11.97 -23.54 33.34
N LEU A 14 10.68 -23.88 33.33
CA LEU A 14 9.69 -23.38 32.36
C LEU A 14 9.48 -21.87 32.46
N ILE A 15 9.36 -21.34 33.68
CA ILE A 15 9.28 -19.90 33.94
C ILE A 15 10.56 -19.22 33.47
N THR A 16 11.72 -19.81 33.75
CA THR A 16 13.04 -19.34 33.31
C THR A 16 13.14 -19.35 31.78
N ILE A 17 12.61 -20.37 31.09
CA ILE A 17 12.53 -20.43 29.62
C ILE A 17 11.57 -19.37 29.08
N VAL A 18 10.39 -19.18 29.67
CA VAL A 18 9.41 -18.18 29.23
C VAL A 18 9.95 -16.77 29.45
N VAL A 19 10.59 -16.53 30.60
CA VAL A 19 11.27 -15.28 30.94
C VAL A 19 12.51 -15.07 30.07
N TYR A 20 13.24 -16.11 29.67
CA TYR A 20 14.33 -16.05 28.70
C TYR A 20 13.83 -15.74 27.29
N ILE A 21 12.77 -16.39 26.81
CA ILE A 21 12.12 -16.06 25.52
C ILE A 21 11.68 -14.58 25.51
N TYR A 22 11.24 -14.08 26.66
CA TYR A 22 10.79 -12.71 26.86
C TYR A 22 11.96 -11.70 26.99
N LEU A 23 12.99 -11.98 27.79
CA LEU A 23 14.14 -11.08 28.08
C LEU A 23 15.23 -11.15 27.02
N SER A 24 15.52 -12.33 26.47
CA SER A 24 16.56 -12.56 25.45
C SER A 24 16.12 -12.14 24.04
N CYS A 25 14.95 -11.50 23.91
CA CYS A 25 14.46 -10.88 22.67
C CYS A 25 14.50 -11.81 21.44
N ILE A 26 14.28 -13.12 21.60
CA ILE A 26 14.28 -14.06 20.47
C ILE A 26 13.02 -13.90 19.58
N ASP A 27 11.98 -13.24 20.08
CA ASP A 27 10.86 -12.79 19.24
C ASP A 27 10.65 -11.27 19.36
N PRO A 28 10.96 -10.47 18.31
CA PRO A 28 10.63 -9.04 18.25
C PRO A 28 9.15 -8.73 18.52
N TYR A 29 8.28 -9.74 18.47
CA TYR A 29 6.87 -9.67 18.84
C TYR A 29 6.65 -9.21 20.29
N TYR A 30 7.45 -9.63 21.26
CA TYR A 30 7.22 -9.33 22.68
C TYR A 30 7.63 -7.90 23.08
N ASN A 31 8.63 -7.31 22.43
CA ASN A 31 9.00 -5.90 22.64
C ASN A 31 7.91 -4.90 22.21
N SER A 32 6.97 -5.32 21.34
CA SER A 32 5.90 -4.46 20.81
C SER A 32 4.62 -4.45 21.65
N LYS A 33 4.36 -5.50 22.45
CA LYS A 33 3.28 -5.51 23.44
C LYS A 33 3.83 -4.96 24.75
N LYS A 34 3.27 -3.83 25.24
CA LYS A 34 3.51 -3.27 26.59
C LYS A 34 3.01 -4.20 27.71
N TYR A 35 3.37 -5.48 27.72
CA TYR A 35 3.24 -6.29 28.93
C TYR A 35 4.39 -5.88 29.84
N LYS A 36 4.14 -4.95 30.77
CA LYS A 36 5.05 -4.75 31.91
C LYS A 36 4.77 -5.90 32.88
N LEU A 37 5.61 -6.93 32.88
CA LEU A 37 5.65 -7.83 34.03
C LEU A 37 6.03 -6.97 35.23
N LYS A 38 5.20 -6.96 36.29
CA LYS A 38 5.50 -6.23 37.54
C LYS A 38 6.58 -7.00 38.31
N PHE A 39 7.80 -7.03 37.79
CA PHE A 39 8.94 -7.50 38.56
C PHE A 39 9.55 -6.33 39.34
N ILE A 40 10.13 -6.64 40.50
CA ILE A 40 10.98 -5.70 41.23
C ILE A 40 12.21 -5.48 40.34
N ARG A 41 12.52 -4.22 40.03
CA ARG A 41 13.58 -3.78 39.10
C ARG A 41 14.93 -4.51 39.33
N HIS A 42 15.22 -4.86 40.58
CA HIS A 42 16.42 -5.58 40.99
C HIS A 42 16.43 -7.05 40.52
N THR A 43 15.28 -7.73 40.57
CA THR A 43 15.12 -9.12 40.11
C THR A 43 15.22 -9.21 38.59
N GLU A 44 14.70 -8.21 37.85
CA GLU A 44 14.90 -8.11 36.40
C GLU A 44 16.39 -7.96 36.05
N ILE A 45 17.10 -7.04 36.73
CA ILE A 45 18.53 -6.81 36.48
C ILE A 45 19.34 -8.08 36.80
N GLN A 46 19.00 -8.78 37.88
CA GLN A 46 19.70 -10.00 38.30
C GLN A 46 19.41 -11.17 37.36
N LEU A 47 18.17 -11.32 36.89
CA LEU A 47 17.82 -12.29 35.85
C LEU A 47 18.55 -11.98 34.54
N VAL A 48 18.52 -10.74 34.07
CA VAL A 48 19.23 -10.32 32.85
C VAL A 48 20.74 -10.61 32.95
N ARG A 49 21.35 -10.35 34.12
CA ARG A 49 22.77 -10.68 34.36
C ARG A 49 23.04 -12.18 34.40
N ASN A 50 22.25 -12.95 35.14
CA ASN A 50 22.40 -14.41 35.22
C ASN A 50 22.19 -15.08 33.86
N PHE A 51 21.25 -14.58 33.05
CA PHE A 51 21.05 -15.04 31.68
C PHE A 51 22.18 -14.60 30.76
N ALA A 52 22.71 -13.39 30.90
CA ALA A 52 23.89 -12.95 30.13
C ALA A 52 25.11 -13.84 30.41
N GLU A 53 25.31 -14.26 31.67
CA GLU A 53 26.40 -15.16 32.07
C GLU A 53 26.21 -16.61 31.60
N LEU A 54 24.98 -17.13 31.60
CA LEU A 54 24.67 -18.49 31.11
C LEU A 54 24.82 -18.65 29.58
N TYR A 55 24.77 -17.55 28.83
CA TYR A 55 24.75 -17.55 27.37
C TYR A 55 25.88 -16.72 26.73
N ASP A 56 26.94 -16.43 27.50
CA ASP A 56 28.20 -15.85 27.00
C ASP A 56 29.01 -16.92 26.25
N PHE A 57 28.52 -17.30 25.06
CA PHE A 57 29.24 -18.20 24.17
C PHE A 57 30.52 -17.52 23.69
N LYS A 58 31.67 -18.12 23.99
CA LYS A 58 32.93 -17.73 23.38
C LYS A 58 32.98 -18.29 21.97
N ASP A 59 33.78 -17.68 21.12
CA ASP A 59 33.91 -18.10 19.70
C ASP A 59 34.30 -19.57 19.51
N LYS A 60 35.00 -20.14 20.50
CA LYS A 60 35.40 -21.55 20.55
C LYS A 60 34.22 -22.50 20.77
N ASP A 61 33.12 -21.99 21.30
CA ASP A 61 31.93 -22.77 21.68
C ASP A 61 30.91 -22.84 20.51
N ILE A 62 31.12 -22.05 19.45
CA ILE A 62 30.28 -22.07 18.24
C ILE A 62 30.94 -22.97 17.20
N ILE A 63 30.52 -24.23 17.16
CA ILE A 63 31.14 -25.28 16.35
C ILE A 63 30.22 -25.65 15.17
N ASN A 64 30.80 -25.85 13.98
CA ASN A 64 30.08 -26.27 12.77
C ASN A 64 29.92 -27.80 12.70
N SER A 65 29.22 -28.30 11.67
CA SER A 65 28.99 -29.75 11.49
C SER A 65 30.27 -30.59 11.31
N LEU A 66 31.40 -29.96 11.00
CA LEU A 66 32.70 -30.60 10.83
C LEU A 66 33.58 -30.51 12.10
N GLY A 67 33.06 -29.98 13.20
CA GLY A 67 33.82 -29.81 14.43
C GLY A 67 34.72 -28.57 14.46
N LEU A 68 34.67 -27.70 13.44
CA LEU A 68 35.46 -26.47 13.36
C LEU A 68 34.77 -25.34 14.12
N SER A 69 35.52 -24.58 14.92
CA SER A 69 34.97 -23.38 15.56
C SER A 69 34.75 -22.26 14.55
N MET A 70 33.86 -21.31 14.86
CA MET A 70 33.64 -20.10 14.07
C MET A 70 34.94 -19.32 13.81
N LYS A 71 35.89 -19.34 14.76
CA LYS A 71 37.20 -18.72 14.58
C LYS A 71 38.04 -19.47 13.54
N ASP A 72 38.02 -20.80 13.55
CA ASP A 72 38.76 -21.63 12.61
C ASP A 72 38.20 -21.47 11.20
N VAL A 73 36.87 -21.47 11.06
CA VAL A 73 36.21 -21.22 9.77
C VAL A 73 36.54 -19.82 9.24
N GLN A 74 36.56 -18.79 10.09
CA GLN A 74 36.99 -17.45 9.70
C GLN A 74 38.45 -17.41 9.22
N LEU A 75 39.34 -18.16 9.88
CA LEU A 75 40.75 -18.23 9.50
C LEU A 75 40.91 -18.93 8.14
N LEU A 76 40.26 -20.08 7.95
CA LEU A 76 40.25 -20.83 6.68
C LEU A 76 39.66 -20.00 5.52
N TYR A 77 38.61 -19.23 5.80
CA TYR A 77 38.02 -18.31 4.82
C TYR A 77 39.03 -17.23 4.39
N ASN A 78 39.77 -16.67 5.35
CA ASN A 78 40.76 -15.63 5.09
C ASN A 78 42.01 -16.16 4.36
N THR A 79 42.43 -17.40 4.59
CA THR A 79 43.60 -18.00 3.93
C THR A 79 43.34 -18.48 2.49
N LYS A 80 42.08 -18.43 2.01
CA LYS A 80 41.65 -18.91 0.68
C LYS A 80 42.00 -20.39 0.41
N GLU A 81 42.11 -21.20 1.46
CA GLU A 81 42.40 -22.64 1.33
C GLU A 81 41.15 -23.46 0.99
N ALA A 82 39.95 -22.92 1.24
CA ALA A 82 38.69 -23.44 0.71
C ALA A 82 38.49 -22.95 -0.74
N LYS A 83 39.17 -23.58 -1.70
CA LYS A 83 39.30 -23.06 -3.07
C LYS A 83 38.43 -23.72 -4.14
N TYR A 84 37.50 -24.58 -3.78
CA TYR A 84 36.59 -25.20 -4.75
C TYR A 84 35.20 -25.35 -4.16
N GLU A 85 34.26 -24.58 -4.70
CA GLU A 85 32.84 -24.73 -4.44
C GLU A 85 32.06 -24.57 -5.75
N ASN A 86 31.40 -25.63 -6.23
CA ASN A 86 30.43 -25.55 -7.33
C ASN A 86 29.14 -24.82 -6.88
N THR A 87 29.21 -23.54 -6.51
CA THR A 87 28.06 -22.75 -6.04
C THR A 87 27.95 -21.42 -6.80
N LEU A 88 26.75 -20.80 -6.80
CA LEU A 88 26.50 -19.50 -7.45
C LEU A 88 27.35 -18.34 -6.90
N ALA A 89 28.15 -18.58 -5.85
CA ALA A 89 29.02 -17.61 -5.18
C ALA A 89 30.52 -17.94 -5.30
N GLU A 90 30.91 -18.93 -6.13
CA GLU A 90 32.29 -19.44 -6.28
C GLU A 90 33.36 -18.34 -6.51
N GLY A 91 32.98 -17.21 -7.13
CA GLY A 91 33.87 -16.06 -7.37
C GLY A 91 33.96 -15.00 -6.25
N TYR A 92 33.21 -15.15 -5.16
CA TYR A 92 33.11 -14.16 -4.07
C TYR A 92 33.84 -14.61 -2.78
N PHE A 93 34.55 -15.74 -2.85
CA PHE A 93 35.24 -16.33 -1.71
C PHE A 93 36.57 -15.61 -1.42
N GLY A 94 36.83 -15.32 -0.14
CA GLY A 94 38.00 -14.56 0.31
C GLY A 94 37.79 -13.04 0.43
N ASP A 95 36.60 -12.53 0.09
CA ASP A 95 36.16 -11.18 0.49
C ASP A 95 34.74 -11.26 1.07
N SER A 96 34.67 -11.21 2.40
CA SER A 96 33.44 -11.30 3.18
C SER A 96 32.42 -10.21 2.82
N ARG A 97 32.88 -9.03 2.39
CA ARG A 97 32.01 -7.91 2.05
C ARG A 97 31.37 -8.11 0.69
N ASN A 98 32.13 -8.60 -0.28
CA ASN A 98 31.59 -8.97 -1.59
C ASN A 98 30.61 -10.15 -1.47
N LEU A 99 30.93 -11.13 -0.63
CA LEU A 99 30.02 -12.22 -0.29
C LEU A 99 28.70 -11.71 0.31
N PHE A 100 28.78 -10.78 1.27
CA PHE A 100 27.60 -10.16 1.88
C PHE A 100 26.70 -9.48 0.85
N VAL A 101 27.28 -8.69 -0.06
CA VAL A 101 26.56 -8.03 -1.14
C VAL A 101 25.88 -9.05 -2.05
N LYS A 102 26.58 -10.14 -2.41
CA LYS A 102 26.02 -11.22 -3.23
C LYS A 102 24.87 -11.97 -2.54
N LEU A 103 24.96 -12.14 -1.23
CA LEU A 103 23.89 -12.75 -0.44
C LEU A 103 22.66 -11.86 -0.37
N ILE A 104 22.83 -10.53 -0.27
CA ILE A 104 21.70 -9.60 -0.36
C ILE A 104 20.97 -9.77 -1.69
N ASP A 105 21.73 -9.77 -2.79
CA ASP A 105 21.15 -9.93 -4.14
C ASP A 105 20.34 -11.24 -4.26
N THR A 106 20.89 -12.34 -3.75
CA THR A 106 20.27 -13.67 -3.84
C THR A 106 19.08 -13.84 -2.88
N ILE A 107 19.16 -13.34 -1.65
CA ILE A 107 18.15 -13.60 -0.60
C ILE A 107 17.02 -12.57 -0.62
N PHE A 108 17.35 -11.30 -0.87
CA PHE A 108 16.40 -10.19 -0.77
C PHE A 108 15.87 -9.75 -2.15
N LEU A 109 16.70 -9.83 -3.20
CA LEU A 109 16.35 -9.27 -4.51
C LEU A 109 16.01 -10.31 -5.58
N LYS A 110 16.13 -11.61 -5.31
CA LYS A 110 15.84 -12.69 -6.27
C LYS A 110 14.38 -12.70 -6.73
N ASN A 111 13.44 -12.67 -5.79
CA ASN A 111 12.00 -12.70 -6.09
C ASN A 111 11.37 -11.31 -6.20
N TYR A 112 12.18 -10.26 -6.19
CA TYR A 112 11.71 -8.89 -6.07
C TYR A 112 10.69 -8.49 -7.16
N TYR A 113 10.93 -8.85 -8.42
CA TYR A 113 9.96 -8.57 -9.50
C TYR A 113 8.66 -9.35 -9.37
N LYS A 114 8.74 -10.60 -8.90
CA LYS A 114 7.55 -11.42 -8.62
C LYS A 114 6.72 -10.78 -7.50
N CYS A 115 7.35 -10.27 -6.45
CA CYS A 115 6.68 -9.55 -5.36
C CYS A 115 6.03 -8.25 -5.87
N LEU A 116 6.71 -7.50 -6.73
CA LEU A 116 6.20 -6.26 -7.32
C LEU A 116 4.96 -6.49 -8.19
N GLU A 117 4.95 -7.52 -9.04
CA GLU A 117 3.77 -7.87 -9.85
C GLU A 117 2.58 -8.34 -9.01
N LYS A 118 2.82 -9.05 -7.90
CA LYS A 118 1.77 -9.38 -6.94
C LYS A 118 1.17 -8.11 -6.32
N GLU A 119 2.00 -7.16 -5.88
CA GLU A 119 1.51 -5.91 -5.30
C GLU A 119 0.63 -5.13 -6.30
N LYS A 120 1.08 -5.01 -7.56
CA LYS A 120 0.28 -4.39 -8.63
C LYS A 120 -1.08 -5.05 -8.81
N LYS A 121 -1.13 -6.38 -8.83
CA LYS A 121 -2.38 -7.14 -8.96
C LYS A 121 -3.34 -6.82 -7.80
N HIS A 122 -2.82 -6.74 -6.58
CA HIS A 122 -3.63 -6.39 -5.40
C HIS A 122 -4.14 -4.96 -5.45
N ILE A 123 -3.30 -3.99 -5.83
CA ILE A 123 -3.72 -2.59 -6.03
C ILE A 123 -4.87 -2.53 -7.04
N ARG A 124 -4.74 -3.23 -8.17
CA ARG A 124 -5.79 -3.31 -9.20
C ARG A 124 -7.07 -3.95 -8.67
N SER A 125 -6.97 -5.00 -7.84
CA SER A 125 -8.14 -5.60 -7.20
C SER A 125 -8.87 -4.65 -6.26
N ILE A 126 -8.14 -3.84 -5.47
CA ILE A 126 -8.74 -2.81 -4.61
C ILE A 126 -9.41 -1.74 -5.47
N TYR A 127 -8.71 -1.22 -6.50
CA TYR A 127 -9.25 -0.22 -7.43
C TYR A 127 -10.56 -0.70 -8.07
N ASN A 128 -10.53 -1.89 -8.69
CA ASN A 128 -11.71 -2.47 -9.34
C ASN A 128 -12.87 -2.64 -8.35
N THR A 129 -12.57 -2.97 -7.08
CA THR A 129 -13.60 -3.10 -6.04
C THR A 129 -14.24 -1.75 -5.72
N LEU A 130 -13.44 -0.70 -5.53
CA LEU A 130 -13.94 0.65 -5.29
C LEU A 130 -14.79 1.13 -6.48
N GLU A 131 -14.29 0.98 -7.70
CA GLU A 131 -14.98 1.40 -8.93
C GLU A 131 -16.29 0.63 -9.15
N THR A 132 -16.28 -0.71 -9.00
CA THR A 132 -17.49 -1.53 -9.13
C THR A 132 -18.55 -1.15 -8.10
N THR A 133 -18.13 -0.96 -6.84
CA THR A 133 -19.06 -0.57 -5.78
C THR A 133 -19.61 0.84 -6.00
N ASN A 134 -18.79 1.78 -6.48
CA ASN A 134 -19.28 3.12 -6.81
C ASN A 134 -20.32 3.08 -7.94
N TYR A 135 -20.05 2.29 -8.98
CA TYR A 135 -20.99 2.08 -10.08
C TYR A 135 -22.32 1.47 -9.60
N GLU A 136 -22.28 0.48 -8.71
CA GLU A 136 -23.48 -0.11 -8.08
C GLU A 136 -24.30 0.94 -7.31
N VAL A 137 -23.63 1.76 -6.48
CA VAL A 137 -24.28 2.84 -5.69
C VAL A 137 -24.91 3.88 -6.60
N LEU A 138 -24.18 4.38 -7.60
CA LEU A 138 -24.65 5.42 -8.50
C LEU A 138 -25.80 4.95 -9.40
N ASN A 139 -25.76 3.70 -9.88
CA ASN A 139 -26.87 3.15 -10.66
C ASN A 139 -28.12 2.95 -9.85
N PHE A 140 -28.00 2.42 -8.62
CA PHE A 140 -29.14 2.29 -7.73
C PHE A 140 -29.74 3.67 -7.42
N LEU A 141 -28.89 4.63 -7.06
CA LEU A 141 -29.30 6.01 -6.80
C LEU A 141 -30.02 6.61 -8.01
N LYS A 142 -29.44 6.52 -9.21
CA LYS A 142 -30.04 7.05 -10.43
C LYS A 142 -31.41 6.44 -10.71
N SER A 143 -31.53 5.11 -10.58
CA SER A 143 -32.82 4.43 -10.77
C SER A 143 -33.85 4.88 -9.73
N SER A 144 -33.45 5.02 -8.46
CA SER A 144 -34.36 5.43 -7.38
C SER A 144 -34.76 6.90 -7.47
N VAL A 145 -33.86 7.79 -7.91
CA VAL A 145 -34.15 9.21 -8.14
C VAL A 145 -35.15 9.35 -9.29
N ASN A 146 -34.91 8.69 -10.42
CA ASN A 146 -35.81 8.77 -11.58
C ASN A 146 -37.20 8.25 -11.23
N ASP A 147 -37.29 7.10 -10.55
CA ASP A 147 -38.57 6.52 -10.13
C ASP A 147 -39.32 7.44 -9.15
N ALA A 148 -38.61 8.05 -8.20
CA ALA A 148 -39.20 9.01 -7.27
C ALA A 148 -39.65 10.29 -7.98
N GLU A 149 -38.86 10.80 -8.92
CA GLU A 149 -39.19 11.97 -9.74
C GLU A 149 -40.46 11.72 -10.55
N ASP A 150 -40.56 10.58 -11.24
CA ASP A 150 -41.74 10.18 -12.01
C ASP A 150 -42.99 10.11 -11.12
N HIS A 151 -42.87 9.49 -9.93
CA HIS A 151 -43.98 9.45 -8.97
C HIS A 151 -44.37 10.84 -8.49
N ILE A 152 -43.41 11.68 -8.10
CA ILE A 152 -43.65 13.05 -7.61
C ILE A 152 -44.28 13.93 -8.69
N ASN A 153 -43.90 13.76 -9.96
CA ASN A 153 -44.54 14.46 -11.08
C ASN A 153 -46.04 14.17 -11.15
N THR A 154 -46.49 12.96 -10.79
CA THR A 154 -47.94 12.65 -10.69
C THR A 154 -48.61 13.35 -9.51
N VAL A 155 -47.89 13.56 -8.40
CA VAL A 155 -48.36 14.32 -7.23
C VAL A 155 -48.60 15.78 -7.60
N PHE A 156 -47.72 16.37 -8.42
CA PHE A 156 -47.76 17.77 -8.85
C PHE A 156 -48.51 18.04 -10.16
N GLN A 157 -49.21 17.05 -10.72
CA GLN A 157 -49.83 17.13 -12.05
C GLN A 157 -50.85 18.28 -12.22
N ARG A 158 -51.34 18.89 -11.13
CA ARG A 158 -52.32 20.00 -11.14
C ARG A 158 -51.73 21.38 -10.84
N LEU A 159 -50.41 21.51 -10.71
CA LEU A 159 -49.79 22.80 -10.40
C LEU A 159 -49.94 23.80 -11.55
N ILE A 160 -50.48 24.97 -11.24
CA ILE A 160 -50.48 26.12 -12.16
C ILE A 160 -49.13 26.87 -12.08
N SER A 161 -48.87 27.75 -13.04
CA SER A 161 -47.60 28.50 -13.12
C SER A 161 -47.28 29.29 -11.83
N SER A 162 -48.30 29.85 -11.17
CA SER A 162 -48.13 30.56 -9.89
C SER A 162 -47.71 29.65 -8.74
N ASP A 163 -48.11 28.37 -8.74
CA ASP A 163 -47.69 27.40 -7.74
C ASP A 163 -46.22 27.03 -7.95
N LYS A 164 -45.85 26.78 -9.21
CA LYS A 164 -44.45 26.50 -9.58
C LYS A 164 -43.53 27.66 -9.19
N SER A 165 -43.94 28.91 -9.42
CA SER A 165 -43.14 30.08 -9.00
C SER A 165 -42.99 30.20 -7.50
N GLN A 166 -43.99 29.74 -6.73
CA GLN A 166 -43.92 29.75 -5.27
C GLN A 166 -42.98 28.66 -4.73
N LEU A 167 -42.96 27.48 -5.35
CA LEU A 167 -42.03 26.40 -4.99
C LEU A 167 -40.56 26.75 -5.24
N LEU A 168 -40.27 27.67 -6.17
CA LEU A 168 -38.90 28.17 -6.41
C LEU A 168 -38.28 28.81 -5.16
N ARG A 169 -39.08 29.25 -4.18
CA ARG A 169 -38.58 29.78 -2.90
C ARG A 169 -37.72 28.78 -2.13
N PHE A 170 -37.87 27.48 -2.38
CA PHE A 170 -37.03 26.43 -1.79
C PHE A 170 -35.64 26.32 -2.42
N ASN A 171 -35.33 27.02 -3.51
CA ASN A 171 -34.01 26.97 -4.15
C ASN A 171 -32.97 27.85 -3.48
N ASP A 172 -33.39 28.97 -2.89
CA ASP A 172 -32.49 30.01 -2.38
C ASP A 172 -32.24 29.92 -0.86
N ILE A 173 -32.54 28.76 -0.27
CA ILE A 173 -32.34 28.51 1.16
C ILE A 173 -30.98 27.85 1.42
N GLU A 174 -30.30 28.28 2.47
CA GLU A 174 -29.08 27.64 2.95
C GLU A 174 -29.43 26.44 3.82
N ILE A 175 -28.84 25.27 3.52
CA ILE A 175 -29.08 24.04 4.27
C ILE A 175 -27.82 23.63 4.99
N THR A 176 -27.97 23.32 6.27
CA THR A 176 -26.94 22.66 7.07
C THR A 176 -27.50 21.37 7.65
N LEU A 177 -26.81 20.25 7.43
CA LEU A 177 -27.11 18.98 8.08
C LEU A 177 -26.21 18.84 9.30
N ARG A 178 -26.80 18.84 10.49
CA ARG A 178 -26.08 18.60 11.75
C ARG A 178 -26.25 17.15 12.15
N GLN A 179 -25.13 16.43 12.28
CA GLN A 179 -25.17 15.06 12.78
C GLN A 179 -25.20 15.07 14.31
N ASN A 180 -26.19 14.41 14.89
CA ASN A 180 -26.39 14.31 16.33
C ASN A 180 -26.56 12.82 16.71
N GLY A 181 -25.44 12.14 16.94
CA GLY A 181 -25.42 10.67 17.06
C GLY A 181 -25.77 10.00 15.72
N ASP A 182 -26.79 9.13 15.74
CA ASP A 182 -27.30 8.43 14.55
C ASP A 182 -28.36 9.24 13.76
N ASN A 183 -28.78 10.41 14.27
CA ASN A 183 -29.79 11.26 13.64
C ASN A 183 -29.17 12.46 12.91
N PHE A 184 -29.86 12.93 11.87
CA PHE A 184 -29.54 14.16 11.15
C PHE A 184 -30.59 15.22 11.46
N ASP A 185 -30.16 16.33 12.03
CA ASP A 185 -30.98 17.52 12.20
C ASP A 185 -30.80 18.39 10.94
N LEU A 186 -31.91 18.70 10.26
CA LEU A 186 -31.91 19.59 9.10
C LEU A 186 -32.11 21.03 9.58
N LEU A 187 -31.15 21.90 9.29
CA LEU A 187 -31.26 23.34 9.53
C LEU A 187 -31.44 24.07 8.20
N ILE A 188 -32.39 25.00 8.16
CA ILE A 188 -32.62 25.91 7.04
C ILE A 188 -32.32 27.33 7.52
N ASN A 189 -31.36 28.00 6.89
CA ASN A 189 -30.88 29.33 7.29
C ASN A 189 -30.55 29.40 8.80
N GLU A 190 -29.81 28.39 9.29
CA GLU A 190 -29.41 28.21 10.71
C GLU A 190 -30.57 27.95 11.71
N GLN A 191 -31.82 27.92 11.25
CA GLN A 191 -32.99 27.57 12.06
C GLN A 191 -33.38 26.10 11.88
N ASP A 192 -34.06 25.50 12.86
CA ASP A 192 -34.71 24.21 12.70
C ASP A 192 -35.62 24.19 11.45
N ALA A 193 -35.49 23.16 10.61
CA ALA A 193 -36.20 23.10 9.35
C ALA A 193 -37.73 23.05 9.53
N HIS A 194 -38.23 22.38 10.58
CA HIS A 194 -39.68 22.36 10.82
C HIS A 194 -40.18 23.75 11.18
N GLU A 195 -39.51 24.44 12.10
CA GLU A 195 -39.90 25.80 12.49
C GLU A 195 -39.86 26.77 11.31
N TYR A 196 -38.79 26.72 10.50
CA TYR A 196 -38.66 27.56 9.32
C TYR A 196 -39.80 27.29 8.31
N LEU A 197 -40.12 26.02 8.06
CA LEU A 197 -41.13 25.62 7.08
C LEU A 197 -42.56 25.91 7.58
N GLU A 198 -42.82 25.95 8.89
CA GLU A 198 -44.11 26.38 9.44
C GLU A 198 -44.38 27.88 9.22
N GLN A 199 -43.33 28.72 9.27
CA GLN A 199 -43.45 30.17 9.08
C GLN A 199 -43.70 30.56 7.61
N LEU A 200 -43.50 29.64 6.66
CA LEU A 200 -43.66 29.90 5.23
C LEU A 200 -45.14 30.04 4.83
N ILE A 201 -45.51 31.24 4.37
CA ILE A 201 -46.84 31.54 3.85
C ILE A 201 -46.82 31.56 2.32
N PHE A 202 -47.61 30.65 1.73
CA PHE A 202 -47.91 30.62 0.30
C PHE A 202 -49.09 31.54 -0.01
N SER A 203 -49.05 32.21 -1.17
CA SER A 203 -50.12 33.12 -1.64
C SER A 203 -51.42 32.40 -2.00
N GLY A 204 -51.39 31.07 -2.13
CA GLY A 204 -52.57 30.24 -2.39
C GLY A 204 -52.34 28.80 -1.94
N GLU A 205 -53.40 27.98 -1.98
CA GLU A 205 -53.31 26.57 -1.61
C GLU A 205 -52.67 25.75 -2.73
N ILE A 206 -51.49 25.16 -2.48
CA ILE A 206 -50.84 24.25 -3.42
C ILE A 206 -51.52 22.86 -3.34
N PRO A 207 -52.15 22.36 -4.43
CA PRO A 207 -52.84 21.08 -4.43
C PRO A 207 -51.86 19.89 -4.58
N LEU A 208 -52.05 18.83 -3.78
CA LEU A 208 -51.26 17.59 -3.82
C LEU A 208 -52.16 16.36 -3.98
N ARG A 209 -51.73 15.39 -4.80
CA ARG A 209 -52.37 14.07 -4.95
C ARG A 209 -51.53 13.00 -4.28
N LEU A 210 -51.79 12.71 -3.00
CA LEU A 210 -50.93 11.86 -2.18
C LEU A 210 -51.44 10.43 -1.98
N GLU A 211 -52.58 10.05 -2.56
CA GLU A 211 -53.23 8.76 -2.31
C GLU A 211 -52.28 7.57 -2.47
N ASN A 212 -51.52 7.55 -3.57
CA ASN A 212 -50.56 6.48 -3.86
C ASN A 212 -49.19 6.70 -3.18
N SER A 213 -48.95 7.90 -2.63
CA SER A 213 -47.64 8.30 -2.11
C SER A 213 -47.29 7.65 -0.78
N PHE A 214 -48.26 7.42 0.11
CA PHE A 214 -48.03 6.77 1.41
C PHE A 214 -47.38 5.39 1.24
N ASN A 215 -47.99 4.52 0.44
CA ASN A 215 -47.45 3.18 0.16
C ASN A 215 -46.16 3.24 -0.68
N TYR A 216 -46.10 4.13 -1.67
CA TYR A 216 -44.94 4.26 -2.56
C TYR A 216 -43.67 4.62 -1.76
N PHE A 217 -43.71 5.69 -0.96
CA PHE A 217 -42.53 6.13 -0.21
C PHE A 217 -42.15 5.18 0.91
N SER A 218 -43.11 4.47 1.52
CA SER A 218 -42.80 3.39 2.46
C SER A 218 -42.00 2.28 1.79
N LYS A 219 -42.44 1.81 0.61
CA LYS A 219 -41.72 0.78 -0.16
C LYS A 219 -40.36 1.25 -0.68
N LEU A 220 -40.26 2.50 -1.12
CA LEU A 220 -38.99 3.07 -1.57
C LEU A 220 -38.00 3.19 -0.40
N ASN A 221 -38.47 3.57 0.80
CA ASN A 221 -37.66 3.59 2.01
C ASN A 221 -37.14 2.19 2.37
N GLU A 222 -38.01 1.17 2.38
CA GLU A 222 -37.62 -0.23 2.58
C GLU A 222 -36.60 -0.70 1.53
N LYS A 223 -36.79 -0.35 0.25
CA LYS A 223 -35.85 -0.68 -0.83
C LYS A 223 -34.48 -0.06 -0.60
N ASN A 224 -34.42 1.18 -0.11
CA ASN A 224 -33.17 1.86 0.25
C ASN A 224 -32.49 1.17 1.45
N ASP A 225 -33.25 0.74 2.46
CA ASP A 225 -32.75 0.02 3.64
C ASP A 225 -32.23 -1.40 3.29
N ILE A 226 -32.86 -2.07 2.34
CA ILE A 226 -32.36 -3.35 1.78
C ILE A 226 -31.09 -3.12 0.97
N PHE A 227 -31.00 -2.04 0.19
CA PHE A 227 -29.79 -1.76 -0.58
C PHE A 227 -28.60 -1.44 0.32
N ILE A 228 -28.79 -0.59 1.34
CA ILE A 228 -27.69 -0.23 2.26
C ILE A 228 -27.22 -1.42 3.10
N SER A 229 -28.11 -2.35 3.46
CA SER A 229 -27.72 -3.59 4.15
C SER A 229 -27.01 -4.60 3.24
N LYS A 230 -27.22 -4.52 1.91
CA LYS A 230 -26.46 -5.28 0.91
C LYS A 230 -25.09 -4.69 0.62
N LEU A 231 -24.94 -3.37 0.72
CA LEU A 231 -23.62 -2.75 0.71
C LEU A 231 -22.83 -3.37 1.87
N SER A 232 -21.67 -3.95 1.58
CA SER A 232 -20.88 -4.68 2.58
C SER A 232 -20.79 -3.87 3.87
N ASN A 233 -21.00 -4.48 5.04
CA ASN A 233 -20.96 -3.83 6.36
C ASN A 233 -19.72 -2.94 6.64
N GLY A 234 -18.68 -3.02 5.80
CA GLY A 234 -17.47 -2.22 5.90
C GLY A 234 -17.26 -1.23 4.76
N ILE A 235 -18.27 -0.87 3.96
CA ILE A 235 -18.10 0.12 2.88
C ILE A 235 -17.66 1.48 3.46
N PHE A 236 -18.19 1.86 4.62
CA PHE A 236 -17.75 3.02 5.41
C PHE A 236 -16.31 2.88 5.91
N SER A 237 -15.88 1.64 6.07
CA SER A 237 -14.54 1.30 6.50
C SER A 237 -13.56 1.18 5.33
N TYR A 238 -14.01 1.23 4.07
CA TYR A 238 -13.11 1.11 2.91
C TYR A 238 -12.13 2.28 2.82
N LEU A 239 -12.54 3.49 3.20
CA LEU A 239 -11.62 4.63 3.39
C LEU A 239 -10.51 4.29 4.40
N PHE A 240 -10.88 3.81 5.57
CA PHE A 240 -9.94 3.45 6.63
C PHE A 240 -9.03 2.28 6.22
N TYR A 241 -9.58 1.24 5.59
CA TYR A 241 -8.83 0.05 5.16
C TYR A 241 -7.82 0.40 4.06
N THR A 242 -8.24 1.20 3.07
CA THR A 242 -7.37 1.61 1.97
C THR A 242 -6.27 2.56 2.45
N THR A 243 -6.58 3.46 3.38
CA THR A 243 -5.59 4.34 4.02
C THR A 243 -4.60 3.55 4.87
N ASP A 244 -5.08 2.60 5.69
CA ASP A 244 -4.22 1.70 6.46
C ASP A 244 -3.29 0.90 5.52
N TYR A 245 -3.81 0.38 4.41
CA TYR A 245 -3.03 -0.31 3.38
C TYR A 245 -1.90 0.55 2.81
N PHE A 246 -2.20 1.80 2.41
CA PHE A 246 -1.18 2.72 1.87
C PHE A 246 -0.01 2.97 2.82
N ASN A 247 -0.29 3.03 4.12
CA ASN A 247 0.75 3.20 5.13
C ASN A 247 1.56 1.92 5.34
N LEU A 248 0.90 0.76 5.31
CA LEU A 248 1.54 -0.51 5.61
C LEU A 248 2.36 -1.06 4.44
N ARG A 249 1.92 -0.85 3.19
CA ARG A 249 2.59 -1.35 1.97
C ARG A 249 4.02 -0.83 1.85
N LYS A 250 4.27 0.42 2.26
CA LYS A 250 5.60 1.06 2.21
C LYS A 250 6.66 0.27 2.97
N ASN A 251 6.24 -0.55 3.94
CA ASN A 251 7.10 -1.30 4.84
C ASN A 251 7.04 -2.82 4.60
N MET A 252 6.51 -3.30 3.47
CA MET A 252 6.44 -4.74 3.18
C MET A 252 7.75 -5.29 2.62
N PHE A 253 8.22 -6.42 3.13
CA PHE A 253 9.34 -7.15 2.57
C PHE A 253 8.98 -7.78 1.20
N PRO A 254 9.89 -7.82 0.22
CA PRO A 254 11.17 -7.11 0.15
C PRO A 254 11.04 -5.66 -0.37
N LEU A 255 9.84 -5.21 -0.75
CA LEU A 255 9.61 -3.94 -1.45
C LEU A 255 9.88 -2.69 -0.58
N LYS A 256 9.98 -2.82 0.73
CA LYS A 256 10.27 -1.73 1.67
C LYS A 256 11.61 -1.05 1.42
N TYR A 257 12.54 -1.74 0.75
CA TYR A 257 13.86 -1.18 0.43
C TYR A 257 13.79 -0.16 -0.72
N ILE A 258 12.66 -0.09 -1.44
CA ILE A 258 12.39 0.92 -2.48
C ILE A 258 11.89 2.23 -1.88
N ASN A 259 11.10 2.13 -0.80
CA ASN A 259 10.27 3.21 -0.27
C ASN A 259 11.00 4.07 0.78
N GLY A 260 12.32 3.96 0.88
CA GLY A 260 13.11 4.76 1.83
C GLY A 260 13.03 6.25 1.50
N HIS A 261 12.58 7.06 2.45
CA HIS A 261 12.64 8.54 2.42
C HIS A 261 13.67 9.08 3.41
N ASP A 262 14.46 8.21 4.04
CA ASP A 262 15.32 8.57 5.17
C ASP A 262 16.79 8.77 4.78
N SER A 263 17.12 8.89 3.49
CA SER A 263 18.51 8.99 3.03
C SER A 263 18.64 9.80 1.74
N ASP A 264 19.44 10.87 1.81
CA ASP A 264 19.81 11.72 0.66
C ASP A 264 20.38 10.91 -0.51
N ILE A 265 21.09 9.81 -0.23
CA ILE A 265 21.67 8.93 -1.25
C ILE A 265 20.56 8.18 -2.01
N ILE A 266 19.53 7.70 -1.31
CA ILE A 266 18.39 7.02 -1.93
C ILE A 266 17.62 8.00 -2.81
N ASP A 267 17.38 9.21 -2.31
CA ASP A 267 16.66 10.24 -3.08
C ASP A 267 17.46 10.72 -4.30
N TYR A 268 18.78 10.89 -4.18
CA TYR A 268 19.67 11.18 -5.29
C TYR A 268 19.57 10.10 -6.38
N TYR A 269 19.77 8.83 -6.05
CA TYR A 269 19.70 7.76 -7.04
C TYR A 269 18.30 7.57 -7.60
N ARG A 270 17.23 7.80 -6.81
CA ARG A 270 15.86 7.80 -7.31
C ARG A 270 15.64 8.90 -8.35
N TYR A 271 16.17 10.09 -8.12
CA TYR A 271 16.14 11.19 -9.09
C TYR A 271 16.90 10.84 -10.37
N GLU A 272 18.13 10.32 -10.23
CA GLU A 272 18.95 9.87 -11.36
C GLU A 272 18.22 8.80 -12.19
N MET A 273 17.64 7.78 -11.53
CA MET A 273 16.89 6.73 -12.22
C MET A 273 15.67 7.30 -12.96
N LYS A 274 14.93 8.25 -12.38
CA LYS A 274 13.82 8.95 -13.06
C LYS A 274 14.31 9.76 -14.27
N TYR A 275 15.45 10.43 -14.14
CA TYR A 275 16.01 11.25 -15.21
C TYR A 275 16.44 10.40 -16.41
N ILE A 276 17.22 9.35 -16.16
CA ILE A 276 17.64 8.37 -17.19
C ILE A 276 16.41 7.77 -17.86
N PHE A 277 15.43 7.37 -17.07
CA PHE A 277 14.19 6.80 -17.55
C PHE A 277 13.48 7.74 -18.52
N LYS A 278 13.33 9.02 -18.13
CA LYS A 278 12.71 10.05 -18.96
C LYS A 278 13.47 10.29 -20.26
N ILE A 279 14.80 10.37 -20.22
CA ILE A 279 15.62 10.49 -21.44
C ILE A 279 15.33 9.30 -22.34
N PHE A 280 15.51 8.08 -21.83
CA PHE A 280 15.39 6.86 -22.62
C PHE A 280 14.00 6.66 -23.24
N THR A 281 12.92 6.95 -22.48
CA THR A 281 11.54 6.92 -22.98
C THR A 281 11.34 7.92 -24.12
N ASN A 282 11.88 9.14 -23.98
CA ASN A 282 11.81 10.15 -25.04
C ASN A 282 12.56 9.67 -26.29
N SER A 283 13.75 9.09 -26.15
CA SER A 283 14.54 8.60 -27.29
C SER A 283 13.82 7.52 -28.09
N ILE A 284 12.99 6.70 -27.43
CA ILE A 284 12.20 5.63 -28.06
C ILE A 284 10.90 6.17 -28.68
N PHE A 285 10.18 7.07 -28.00
CA PHE A 285 8.80 7.44 -28.37
C PHE A 285 8.61 8.85 -28.96
N LEU A 286 9.52 9.80 -28.76
CA LEU A 286 9.32 11.20 -29.16
C LEU A 286 9.28 11.39 -30.69
N LEU A 287 9.94 10.50 -31.44
CA LEU A 287 9.90 10.48 -32.91
C LEU A 287 8.64 9.80 -33.47
N ASN A 288 8.07 8.83 -32.74
CA ASN A 288 6.89 8.08 -33.17
C ASN A 288 5.61 8.88 -33.04
N LYS A 289 5.49 9.72 -32.00
CA LYS A 289 4.35 10.64 -31.83
C LYS A 289 4.18 11.63 -32.99
N LYS A 290 5.27 12.05 -33.65
CA LYS A 290 5.22 13.04 -34.74
C LYS A 290 4.89 12.44 -36.12
N ARG A 291 5.01 11.12 -36.31
CA ARG A 291 4.88 10.47 -37.63
C ARG A 291 3.81 9.39 -37.70
N SER A 292 3.11 9.08 -36.61
CA SER A 292 2.12 7.99 -36.52
C SER A 292 2.64 6.64 -37.06
N THR A 293 3.95 6.40 -36.92
CA THR A 293 4.61 5.17 -37.36
C THR A 293 4.92 4.27 -36.18
N THR A 294 4.69 2.97 -36.30
CA THR A 294 5.08 1.97 -35.29
C THR A 294 6.57 1.60 -35.32
N ILE A 295 7.37 2.25 -36.17
CA ILE A 295 8.81 1.99 -36.34
C ILE A 295 9.59 2.60 -35.16
N ILE A 296 10.39 1.83 -34.42
CA ILE A 296 11.30 2.40 -33.41
C ILE A 296 12.55 2.94 -34.12
N CYS A 297 12.83 4.23 -33.94
CA CYS A 297 14.08 4.84 -34.38
C CYS A 297 14.70 5.64 -33.24
N ILE A 298 15.89 5.21 -32.79
CA ILE A 298 16.67 5.93 -31.78
C ILE A 298 17.74 6.72 -32.53
N LYS A 299 17.52 8.03 -32.67
CA LYS A 299 18.46 8.97 -33.31
C LYS A 299 19.65 9.33 -32.42
N GLU A 300 19.47 9.25 -31.11
CA GLU A 300 20.51 9.53 -30.14
C GLU A 300 21.60 8.45 -30.22
N ASN A 301 22.84 8.87 -30.02
CA ASN A 301 23.97 7.97 -30.09
C ASN A 301 23.90 6.99 -28.91
N VAL A 302 23.65 5.73 -29.20
CA VAL A 302 23.49 4.69 -28.17
C VAL A 302 24.73 4.52 -27.28
N ASN A 303 25.91 4.98 -27.76
CA ASN A 303 27.11 5.01 -26.94
C ASN A 303 27.01 6.02 -25.78
N GLU A 304 26.24 7.10 -25.91
CA GLU A 304 26.01 8.06 -24.81
C GLU A 304 25.25 7.41 -23.65
N PHE A 305 24.29 6.52 -23.95
CA PHE A 305 23.63 5.71 -22.93
C PHE A 305 24.59 4.73 -22.25
N ASN A 306 25.48 4.10 -23.02
CA ASN A 306 26.49 3.20 -22.46
C ASN A 306 27.41 3.95 -21.48
N ASP A 307 27.87 5.15 -21.84
CA ASP A 307 28.72 5.96 -20.97
C ASP A 307 27.98 6.41 -19.70
N LEU A 308 26.72 6.81 -19.84
CA LEU A 308 25.84 7.15 -18.72
C LEU A 308 25.67 5.95 -17.76
N PHE A 309 25.31 4.77 -18.30
CA PHE A 309 25.14 3.55 -17.50
C PHE A 309 26.43 3.13 -16.81
N ASN A 310 27.57 3.21 -17.49
CA ASN A 310 28.87 2.88 -16.93
C ASN A 310 29.25 3.82 -15.78
N ASN A 311 29.03 5.13 -15.95
CA ASN A 311 29.33 6.12 -14.91
C ASN A 311 28.48 5.88 -13.66
N ILE A 312 27.19 5.58 -13.84
CA ILE A 312 26.28 5.35 -12.72
C ILE A 312 26.57 4.01 -12.05
N ASN A 313 26.86 2.95 -12.82
CA ASN A 313 27.29 1.67 -12.26
C ASN A 313 28.55 1.83 -11.41
N ARG A 314 29.56 2.57 -11.88
CA ARG A 314 30.77 2.88 -11.08
C ARG A 314 30.44 3.65 -9.81
N ALA A 315 29.52 4.62 -9.87
CA ALA A 315 29.10 5.36 -8.69
C ALA A 315 28.36 4.46 -7.69
N LEU A 316 27.47 3.59 -8.16
CA LEU A 316 26.76 2.61 -7.35
C LEU A 316 27.72 1.60 -6.72
N ASP A 317 28.72 1.13 -7.46
CA ASP A 317 29.76 0.21 -6.95
C ASP A 317 30.52 0.84 -5.78
N ARG A 318 31.00 2.08 -5.95
CA ARG A 318 31.66 2.83 -4.87
C ARG A 318 30.76 3.03 -3.66
N THR A 319 29.48 3.34 -3.88
CA THR A 319 28.51 3.49 -2.80
C THR A 319 28.29 2.17 -2.06
N ILE A 320 28.11 1.06 -2.78
CA ILE A 320 27.93 -0.26 -2.18
C ILE A 320 29.17 -0.64 -1.36
N GLU A 321 30.37 -0.41 -1.90
CA GLU A 321 31.63 -0.69 -1.22
C GLU A 321 31.79 0.15 0.07
N ASP A 322 31.63 1.48 -0.01
CA ASP A 322 31.73 2.39 1.14
C ASP A 322 30.72 2.02 2.23
N LYS A 323 29.45 1.77 1.85
CA LYS A 323 28.40 1.44 2.80
C LYS A 323 28.58 0.06 3.41
N THR A 324 29.02 -0.92 2.62
CA THR A 324 29.32 -2.27 3.14
C THR A 324 30.50 -2.22 4.09
N HIS A 325 31.55 -1.48 3.76
CA HIS A 325 32.69 -1.26 4.65
C HIS A 325 32.25 -0.63 5.98
N LYS A 326 31.49 0.48 5.94
CA LYS A 326 30.96 1.15 7.13
C LYS A 326 30.08 0.23 7.98
N LEU A 327 29.21 -0.57 7.34
CA LEU A 327 28.37 -1.56 8.01
C LEU A 327 29.25 -2.57 8.78
N PHE A 328 30.26 -3.14 8.12
CA PHE A 328 31.16 -4.12 8.72
C PHE A 328 32.04 -3.52 9.82
N MET A 329 32.48 -2.27 9.69
CA MET A 329 33.22 -1.58 10.77
C MET A 329 32.41 -1.50 12.06
N VAL A 330 31.12 -1.17 11.96
CA VAL A 330 30.25 -1.07 13.13
C VAL A 330 29.87 -2.45 13.65
N LEU A 331 29.50 -3.39 12.77
CA LEU A 331 29.16 -4.76 13.17
C LEU A 331 30.34 -5.48 13.84
N ASN A 332 31.57 -5.31 13.36
CA ASN A 332 32.73 -5.95 13.94
C ASN A 332 33.08 -5.44 15.34
N LYS A 333 32.72 -4.20 15.69
CA LYS A 333 32.83 -3.73 17.09
C LYS A 333 31.92 -4.51 18.04
N ILE A 334 30.82 -5.06 17.53
CA ILE A 334 29.82 -5.80 18.31
C ILE A 334 30.12 -7.31 18.29
N LEU A 335 30.44 -7.85 17.11
CA LEU A 335 30.48 -9.31 16.87
C LEU A 335 31.89 -9.86 16.71
N ASN A 336 32.88 -9.01 16.41
CA ASN A 336 34.29 -9.37 16.23
C ASN A 336 34.51 -10.57 15.28
N GLY A 337 34.18 -10.39 14.00
CA GLY A 337 34.39 -11.39 12.95
C GLY A 337 33.44 -11.19 11.77
N ASP A 338 33.97 -11.22 10.56
CA ASP A 338 33.21 -10.93 9.34
C ASP A 338 32.12 -11.97 9.05
N ILE A 339 32.42 -13.27 9.19
CA ILE A 339 31.44 -14.35 9.01
C ILE A 339 30.32 -14.22 10.05
N LYS A 340 30.64 -13.84 11.28
CA LYS A 340 29.64 -13.56 12.31
C LYS A 340 28.77 -12.37 11.90
N CYS A 341 29.37 -11.29 11.38
CA CYS A 341 28.63 -10.14 10.89
C CYS A 341 27.63 -10.55 9.80
N ILE A 342 28.04 -11.36 8.83
CA ILE A 342 27.16 -11.87 7.77
C ILE A 342 26.01 -12.69 8.35
N ILE A 343 26.35 -13.74 9.11
CA ILE A 343 25.37 -14.70 9.64
C ILE A 343 24.37 -14.00 10.54
N SER A 344 24.86 -13.25 11.52
CA SER A 344 24.03 -12.63 12.55
C SER A 344 23.20 -11.46 12.02
N PHE A 345 23.77 -10.61 11.17
CA PHE A 345 23.04 -9.44 10.68
C PHE A 345 21.93 -9.81 9.68
N ILE A 346 22.18 -10.73 8.75
CA ILE A 346 21.13 -11.19 7.83
C ILE A 346 20.02 -11.93 8.60
N SER A 347 20.38 -12.78 9.57
CA SER A 347 19.41 -13.43 10.46
C SER A 347 18.54 -12.40 11.19
N TYR A 348 19.18 -11.41 11.81
CA TYR A 348 18.52 -10.31 12.51
C TYR A 348 17.50 -9.60 11.60
N ILE A 349 17.90 -9.19 10.39
CA ILE A 349 17.01 -8.46 9.48
C ILE A 349 15.78 -9.31 9.10
N LEU A 350 15.96 -10.60 8.80
CA LEU A 350 14.87 -11.49 8.42
C LEU A 350 13.90 -11.74 9.59
N GLU A 351 14.42 -11.92 10.81
CA GLU A 351 13.62 -12.10 12.02
C GLU A 351 12.79 -10.86 12.35
N VAL A 352 13.40 -9.68 12.28
CA VAL A 352 12.69 -8.41 12.46
C VAL A 352 11.55 -8.24 11.46
N ASN A 353 11.75 -8.65 10.20
CA ASN A 353 10.67 -8.61 9.20
C ASN A 353 9.55 -9.59 9.54
N LEU A 354 9.91 -10.83 9.90
CA LEU A 354 8.94 -11.86 10.24
C LEU A 354 8.07 -11.44 11.43
N SER A 355 8.66 -10.89 12.49
CA SER A 355 7.90 -10.46 13.66
C SER A 355 7.09 -9.18 13.40
N LYS A 356 7.60 -8.24 12.60
CA LYS A 356 6.81 -7.06 12.17
C LYS A 356 5.57 -7.49 11.36
N ASN A 357 5.71 -8.47 10.47
CA ASN A 357 4.60 -9.04 9.71
C ASN A 357 3.60 -9.75 10.64
N LYS A 358 4.07 -10.64 11.54
CA LYS A 358 3.25 -11.32 12.54
C LYS A 358 2.44 -10.34 13.39
N PHE A 359 3.08 -9.26 13.86
CA PHE A 359 2.39 -8.22 14.64
C PHE A 359 1.26 -7.54 13.86
N LYS A 360 1.46 -7.26 12.57
CA LYS A 360 0.42 -6.68 11.72
C LYS A 360 -0.77 -7.64 11.55
N LEU A 361 -0.50 -8.92 11.25
CA LEU A 361 -1.53 -9.95 11.11
C LEU A 361 -2.34 -10.11 12.41
N ASP A 362 -1.68 -10.19 13.56
CA ASP A 362 -2.36 -10.31 14.85
C ASP A 362 -3.18 -9.06 15.18
N LYS A 363 -2.67 -7.86 14.86
CA LYS A 363 -3.43 -6.61 15.02
C LYS A 363 -4.69 -6.60 14.16
N MET A 364 -4.62 -7.06 12.92
CA MET A 364 -5.79 -7.17 12.04
C MET A 364 -6.80 -8.18 12.59
N ARG A 365 -6.34 -9.35 13.01
CA ARG A 365 -7.19 -10.39 13.60
C ARG A 365 -7.90 -9.92 14.87
N ASN A 366 -7.23 -9.13 15.71
CA ASN A 366 -7.81 -8.60 16.95
C ASN A 366 -8.74 -7.39 16.70
N LYS A 367 -8.49 -6.59 15.66
CA LYS A 367 -9.28 -5.38 15.36
C LYS A 367 -10.58 -5.72 14.61
N TYR A 368 -10.59 -6.77 13.80
CA TYR A 368 -11.71 -7.09 12.92
C TYR A 368 -12.19 -8.52 13.13
N ASN A 369 -13.36 -8.66 13.78
CA ASN A 369 -14.10 -9.92 13.79
C ASN A 369 -14.62 -10.15 12.36
N ASN A 370 -14.22 -11.25 11.72
CA ASN A 370 -14.59 -11.64 10.34
C ASN A 370 -13.95 -10.84 9.19
N ILE A 371 -12.61 -10.85 9.11
CA ILE A 371 -11.83 -10.30 7.98
C ILE A 371 -12.40 -10.69 6.59
N CYS A 372 -12.86 -11.94 6.44
CA CYS A 372 -13.38 -12.48 5.18
C CYS A 372 -14.69 -11.82 4.68
N GLN A 373 -15.40 -11.08 5.53
CA GLN A 373 -16.64 -10.38 5.15
C GLN A 373 -16.36 -9.05 4.42
N HIS A 374 -15.13 -8.54 4.48
CA HIS A 374 -14.75 -7.26 3.89
C HIS A 374 -13.76 -7.48 2.74
N LYS A 375 -14.20 -7.26 1.49
CA LYS A 375 -13.40 -7.56 0.28
C LYS A 375 -12.02 -6.90 0.29
N ILE A 376 -11.96 -5.59 0.55
CA ILE A 376 -10.68 -4.83 0.59
C ILE A 376 -9.80 -5.30 1.75
N LEU A 377 -10.37 -5.51 2.94
CA LEU A 377 -9.62 -5.98 4.10
C LEU A 377 -9.06 -7.38 3.88
N ASN A 378 -9.80 -8.24 3.18
CA ASN A 378 -9.33 -9.58 2.83
C ASN A 378 -8.12 -9.51 1.87
N TYR A 379 -8.15 -8.65 0.84
CA TYR A 379 -6.98 -8.43 -0.02
C TYR A 379 -5.75 -7.97 0.77
N ILE A 380 -5.95 -7.06 1.72
CA ILE A 380 -4.88 -6.58 2.60
C ILE A 380 -4.34 -7.71 3.47
N ASN A 381 -5.20 -8.56 4.03
CA ASN A 381 -4.78 -9.71 4.82
C ASN A 381 -4.00 -10.73 3.97
N ASP A 382 -4.48 -11.03 2.77
CA ASP A 382 -3.82 -11.94 1.82
C ASP A 382 -2.40 -11.45 1.46
N LEU A 383 -2.24 -10.15 1.28
CA LEU A 383 -0.93 -9.51 1.09
C LEU A 383 0.04 -9.77 2.26
N PHE A 384 -0.41 -9.63 3.50
CA PHE A 384 0.44 -9.91 4.67
C PHE A 384 0.73 -11.40 4.86
N LEU A 385 -0.22 -12.28 4.54
CA LEU A 385 0.02 -13.71 4.53
C LEU A 385 1.05 -14.11 3.47
N GLN A 386 1.00 -13.48 2.29
CA GLN A 386 1.99 -13.69 1.24
C GLN A 386 3.38 -13.20 1.65
N GLU A 387 3.50 -11.98 2.21
CA GLU A 387 4.76 -11.46 2.74
C GLU A 387 5.37 -12.41 3.78
N LYS A 388 4.55 -13.01 4.64
CA LYS A 388 5.01 -14.00 5.64
C LYS A 388 5.70 -15.19 4.99
N GLU A 389 5.13 -15.75 3.93
CA GLU A 389 5.71 -16.89 3.22
C GLU A 389 6.96 -16.47 2.44
N GLU A 390 6.99 -15.28 1.85
CA GLU A 390 8.18 -14.75 1.17
C GLU A 390 9.37 -14.56 2.13
N ILE A 391 9.12 -14.04 3.34
CA ILE A 391 10.17 -13.94 4.38
C ILE A 391 10.68 -15.32 4.79
N LYS A 392 9.78 -16.31 4.92
CA LYS A 392 10.16 -17.70 5.25
C LYS A 392 11.00 -18.33 4.14
N GLU A 393 10.62 -18.15 2.88
CA GLU A 393 11.39 -18.62 1.72
C GLU A 393 12.82 -18.06 1.75
N SER A 394 12.97 -16.73 1.90
CA SER A 394 14.28 -16.09 2.02
C SER A 394 15.09 -16.62 3.22
N LEU A 395 14.43 -16.90 4.34
CA LEU A 395 15.05 -17.44 5.54
C LEU A 395 15.49 -18.91 5.37
N VAL A 396 14.72 -19.74 4.67
CA VAL A 396 15.14 -21.10 4.31
C VAL A 396 16.33 -21.06 3.36
N GLU A 397 16.28 -20.24 2.31
CA GLU A 397 17.37 -20.11 1.34
C GLU A 397 18.67 -19.67 2.00
N PHE A 398 18.60 -18.68 2.90
CA PHE A 398 19.74 -18.23 3.68
C PHE A 398 20.30 -19.33 4.61
N LYS A 399 19.43 -20.07 5.31
CA LYS A 399 19.86 -21.14 6.20
C LYS A 399 20.57 -22.27 5.47
N THR A 400 20.02 -22.67 4.33
CA THR A 400 20.62 -23.68 3.45
C THR A 400 21.99 -23.21 3.00
N TYR A 401 22.10 -21.96 2.51
CA TYR A 401 23.39 -21.40 2.11
C TYR A 401 24.44 -21.42 3.24
N ILE A 402 24.10 -20.93 4.44
CA ILE A 402 25.06 -20.90 5.56
C ILE A 402 25.48 -22.31 6.00
N LYS A 403 24.55 -23.27 5.94
CA LYS A 403 24.86 -24.67 6.24
C LYS A 403 25.78 -25.27 5.20
N ASP A 404 25.50 -25.07 3.92
CA ASP A 404 26.25 -25.70 2.83
C ASP A 404 27.67 -25.14 2.71
N ILE A 405 27.84 -23.85 2.98
CA ILE A 405 29.10 -23.12 2.76
C ILE A 405 29.97 -23.07 4.02
N PHE A 406 29.37 -22.81 5.17
CA PHE A 406 30.13 -22.66 6.43
C PHE A 406 29.93 -23.83 7.41
N GLY A 407 29.03 -24.78 7.11
CA GLY A 407 28.70 -25.91 7.99
C GLY A 407 27.89 -25.50 9.23
N PHE A 408 27.45 -24.25 9.33
CA PHE A 408 26.77 -23.75 10.52
C PHE A 408 25.27 -23.92 10.45
N TYR A 409 24.68 -24.45 11.52
CA TYR A 409 23.24 -24.42 11.71
C TYR A 409 22.81 -23.08 12.30
N VAL A 410 22.16 -22.21 11.49
CA VAL A 410 21.76 -20.84 11.89
C VAL A 410 20.86 -20.79 13.13
N ASN A 411 20.09 -21.85 13.42
CA ASN A 411 19.28 -21.89 14.65
C ASN A 411 20.04 -22.43 15.87
N SER A 412 21.35 -22.66 15.79
CA SER A 412 22.14 -23.07 16.95
C SER A 412 22.12 -21.99 18.04
N THR A 413 22.22 -22.41 19.30
CA THR A 413 22.26 -21.51 20.46
C THR A 413 23.38 -20.48 20.36
N GLY A 414 24.55 -20.89 19.84
CA GLY A 414 25.68 -20.00 19.59
C GLY A 414 25.36 -18.88 18.59
N ILE A 415 24.78 -19.21 17.42
CA ILE A 415 24.39 -18.18 16.44
C ILE A 415 23.26 -17.30 16.97
N ARG A 416 22.30 -17.89 17.69
CA ARG A 416 21.20 -17.15 18.34
C ARG A 416 21.72 -16.13 19.36
N SER A 417 22.76 -16.46 20.11
CA SER A 417 23.44 -15.52 21.02
C SER A 417 24.14 -14.38 20.26
N LEU A 418 24.73 -14.65 19.09
CA LEU A 418 25.28 -13.57 18.26
C LEU A 418 24.18 -12.63 17.74
N VAL A 419 23.03 -13.17 17.33
CA VAL A 419 21.88 -12.36 16.90
C VAL A 419 21.32 -11.54 18.06
N SER A 420 21.27 -12.09 19.28
CA SER A 420 20.76 -11.37 20.47
C SER A 420 21.56 -10.11 20.80
N LYS A 421 22.89 -10.12 20.57
CA LYS A 421 23.76 -8.94 20.71
C LYS A 421 23.33 -7.77 19.82
N LEU A 422 22.67 -8.02 18.69
CA LEU A 422 22.19 -6.97 17.78
C LEU A 422 20.87 -6.34 18.24
N TYR A 423 19.98 -7.09 18.91
CA TYR A 423 18.69 -6.56 19.37
C TYR A 423 18.81 -5.44 20.41
N GLY A 424 19.86 -5.47 21.24
CA GLY A 424 20.13 -4.45 22.27
C GLY A 424 21.10 -3.35 21.84
N SER A 425 21.61 -3.38 20.61
CA SER A 425 22.64 -2.43 20.17
C SER A 425 22.08 -1.03 19.92
N VAL A 426 22.75 -0.01 20.45
CA VAL A 426 22.43 1.42 20.20
C VAL A 426 22.60 1.77 18.72
N ASP A 427 23.52 1.10 18.03
CA ASP A 427 23.84 1.34 16.62
C ASP A 427 22.87 0.65 15.64
N ILE A 428 21.91 -0.14 16.12
CA ILE A 428 21.10 -0.98 15.22
C ILE A 428 20.28 -0.19 14.21
N LYS A 429 19.78 0.99 14.60
CA LYS A 429 19.05 1.89 13.69
C LYS A 429 19.94 2.45 12.59
N SER A 430 21.21 2.76 12.90
CA SER A 430 22.16 3.26 11.90
C SER A 430 22.56 2.14 10.94
N LEU A 431 22.78 0.93 11.46
CA LEU A 431 23.03 -0.29 10.68
C LEU A 431 21.87 -0.59 9.71
N GLU A 432 20.62 -0.53 10.16
CA GLU A 432 19.44 -0.71 9.30
C GLU A 432 19.38 0.33 8.17
N LYS A 433 19.73 1.60 8.45
CA LYS A 433 19.77 2.66 7.43
C LYS A 433 20.86 2.40 6.39
N ILE A 434 22.07 2.04 6.81
CA ILE A 434 23.17 1.69 5.90
C ILE A 434 22.76 0.49 5.03
N PHE A 435 22.16 -0.54 5.64
CA PHE A 435 21.67 -1.71 4.92
C PHE A 435 20.64 -1.35 3.86
N LYS A 436 19.64 -0.50 4.17
CA LYS A 436 18.65 -0.02 3.18
C LYS A 436 19.34 0.62 1.96
N VAL A 437 20.38 1.42 2.17
CA VAL A 437 21.14 2.06 1.07
C VAL A 437 21.82 1.02 0.18
N ILE A 438 22.42 -0.03 0.79
CA ILE A 438 23.05 -1.13 0.03
C ILE A 438 22.01 -1.86 -0.83
N VAL A 439 20.88 -2.27 -0.24
CA VAL A 439 19.81 -2.98 -0.98
C VAL A 439 19.25 -2.10 -2.11
N PHE A 440 19.00 -0.82 -1.84
CA PHE A 440 18.48 0.11 -2.85
C PHE A 440 19.48 0.35 -4.00
N SER A 441 20.78 0.47 -3.69
CA SER A 441 21.83 0.65 -4.70
C SER A 441 21.96 -0.58 -5.61
N LEU A 442 21.88 -1.78 -5.04
CA LEU A 442 21.82 -3.03 -5.81
C LEU A 442 20.61 -3.09 -6.73
N LEU A 443 19.48 -2.57 -6.26
CA LEU A 443 18.26 -2.49 -7.04
C LEU A 443 18.42 -1.55 -8.25
N CYS A 444 19.01 -0.37 -8.04
CA CYS A 444 19.34 0.57 -9.11
C CYS A 444 20.26 -0.10 -10.15
N LYS A 445 21.26 -0.88 -9.72
CA LYS A 445 22.10 -1.65 -10.64
C LYS A 445 21.30 -2.63 -11.49
N LYS A 446 20.34 -3.36 -10.90
CA LYS A 446 19.45 -4.25 -11.68
C LYS A 446 18.66 -3.49 -12.73
N GLN A 447 18.13 -2.31 -12.39
CA GLN A 447 17.39 -1.47 -13.35
C GLN A 447 18.30 -1.02 -14.50
N ILE A 448 19.52 -0.55 -14.21
CA ILE A 448 20.50 -0.15 -15.23
C ILE A 448 20.83 -1.31 -16.15
N ASN A 449 21.04 -2.51 -15.60
CA ASN A 449 21.33 -3.70 -16.38
C ASN A 449 20.16 -4.08 -17.30
N GLU A 450 18.90 -3.97 -16.85
CA GLU A 450 17.74 -4.18 -17.73
C GLU A 450 17.72 -3.22 -18.92
N TYR A 451 18.04 -1.94 -18.69
CA TYR A 451 18.15 -0.97 -19.79
C TYR A 451 19.31 -1.29 -20.73
N ALA A 452 20.46 -1.68 -20.19
CA ALA A 452 21.63 -2.08 -20.98
C ALA A 452 21.33 -3.31 -21.84
N ASP A 453 20.65 -4.31 -21.28
CA ASP A 453 20.22 -5.52 -21.99
C ASP A 453 19.22 -5.18 -23.10
N PHE A 454 18.29 -4.27 -22.83
CA PHE A 454 17.35 -3.79 -23.84
C PHE A 454 18.06 -3.02 -24.96
N ILE A 455 19.05 -2.18 -24.64
CA ILE A 455 19.90 -1.53 -25.66
C ILE A 455 20.62 -2.57 -26.52
N GLN A 456 21.17 -3.63 -25.91
CA GLN A 456 21.84 -4.68 -26.64
C GLN A 456 20.89 -5.44 -27.57
N LEU A 457 19.65 -5.68 -27.12
CA LEU A 457 18.58 -6.22 -27.96
C LEU A 457 18.28 -5.32 -29.15
N LEU A 458 18.13 -4.01 -28.94
CA LEU A 458 17.91 -3.03 -30.02
C LEU A 458 19.07 -3.02 -31.02
N LYS A 459 20.32 -3.10 -30.55
CA LYS A 459 21.52 -3.21 -31.41
C LYS A 459 21.48 -4.47 -32.27
N ASN A 460 21.16 -5.62 -31.67
CA ASN A 460 21.07 -6.89 -32.38
C ASN A 460 19.98 -6.86 -33.46
N GLU A 461 18.80 -6.30 -33.15
CA GLU A 461 17.69 -6.21 -34.08
C GLU A 461 17.92 -5.19 -35.22
N SER A 462 18.80 -4.22 -34.99
CA SER A 462 19.23 -3.23 -36.00
C SER A 462 20.36 -3.73 -36.93
N LYS A 463 21.00 -4.88 -36.67
CA LYS A 463 22.13 -5.38 -37.48
C LYS A 463 21.71 -5.64 -38.94
N ASN A 464 22.57 -5.26 -39.90
CA ASN A 464 22.51 -5.61 -41.33
C ASN A 464 21.29 -5.13 -42.16
N ARG A 465 20.81 -3.90 -41.99
CA ARG A 465 19.69 -3.35 -42.79
C ARG A 465 19.99 -2.04 -43.53
N ARG A 466 21.03 -2.05 -44.38
CA ARG A 466 21.43 -0.87 -45.18
C ARG A 466 20.29 -0.30 -46.04
N ILE A 467 19.45 -1.16 -46.63
CA ILE A 467 18.35 -0.75 -47.54
C ILE A 467 17.23 -0.04 -46.76
N ASP A 468 16.80 -0.61 -45.63
CA ASP A 468 15.76 0.01 -44.80
C ASP A 468 16.24 1.34 -44.18
N LYS A 469 17.52 1.40 -43.77
CA LYS A 469 18.16 2.64 -43.31
C LYS A 469 18.16 3.74 -44.38
N LYS A 470 18.44 3.41 -45.65
CA LYS A 470 18.41 4.36 -46.78
C LYS A 470 17.00 4.91 -47.04
N LYS A 471 15.97 4.04 -47.03
CA LYS A 471 14.56 4.46 -47.22
C LYS A 471 14.09 5.42 -46.13
N PHE A 472 14.57 5.26 -44.90
CA PHE A 472 14.15 6.08 -43.76
C PHE A 472 14.88 7.42 -43.62
N ILE A 473 16.20 7.47 -43.93
CA ILE A 473 17.03 8.67 -43.74
C ILE A 473 16.81 9.72 -44.85
N GLY A 474 16.18 9.34 -45.97
CA GLY A 474 16.17 10.15 -47.18
C GLY A 474 17.53 10.01 -47.87
N THR A 475 17.52 9.77 -49.16
CA THR A 475 18.59 9.15 -49.94
C THR A 475 19.88 9.97 -50.12
N HIS A 476 20.13 11.05 -49.36
CA HIS A 476 21.25 11.98 -49.62
C HIS A 476 22.18 12.28 -48.42
N ARG A 477 22.01 11.63 -47.26
CA ARG A 477 22.95 11.78 -46.12
C ARG A 477 23.71 10.49 -45.81
N ARG A 478 25.00 10.60 -45.44
CA ARG A 478 25.81 9.48 -44.94
C ARG A 478 25.05 8.77 -43.82
N ILE A 479 24.88 7.46 -43.93
CA ILE A 479 24.20 6.64 -42.93
C ILE A 479 25.06 6.68 -41.66
N ASN A 480 24.59 7.36 -40.61
CA ASN A 480 25.26 7.32 -39.31
C ASN A 480 25.07 5.92 -38.71
N GLU A 481 26.14 5.14 -38.64
CA GLU A 481 26.11 3.78 -38.08
C GLU A 481 25.74 3.75 -36.60
N LYS A 482 25.87 4.89 -35.89
CA LYS A 482 25.50 5.05 -34.48
C LYS A 482 23.99 5.13 -34.23
N VAL A 483 23.17 5.25 -35.28
CA VAL A 483 21.71 5.32 -35.20
C VAL A 483 21.11 3.93 -35.40
N LEU A 484 20.26 3.51 -34.45
CA LEU A 484 19.54 2.25 -34.54
C LEU A 484 18.23 2.42 -35.30
N PHE A 485 18.01 1.53 -36.27
CA PHE A 485 16.79 1.47 -37.05
C PHE A 485 16.17 0.08 -36.95
N ILE A 486 14.93 0.01 -36.47
CA ILE A 486 14.21 -1.23 -36.25
C ILE A 486 12.99 -1.25 -37.19
N PRO A 487 12.84 -2.29 -38.02
CA PRO A 487 11.72 -2.39 -38.97
C PRO A 487 10.37 -2.55 -38.24
N LYS A 488 9.29 -2.15 -38.92
CA LYS A 488 7.91 -2.20 -38.39
C LYS A 488 7.49 -3.59 -37.88
N ASN A 489 7.88 -4.66 -38.58
CA ASN A 489 7.50 -6.03 -38.22
C ASN A 489 8.17 -6.54 -36.94
N LYS A 490 9.19 -5.85 -36.42
CA LYS A 490 9.87 -6.21 -35.16
C LYS A 490 9.64 -5.20 -34.04
N SER A 491 9.22 -3.99 -34.39
CA SER A 491 9.09 -2.89 -33.45
C SER A 491 7.94 -3.11 -32.47
N GLU A 492 6.83 -3.72 -32.86
CA GLU A 492 5.70 -3.99 -31.96
C GLU A 492 6.14 -4.83 -30.74
N ASN A 493 6.82 -5.95 -30.97
CA ASN A 493 7.34 -6.80 -29.89
C ASN A 493 8.35 -6.06 -29.00
N LEU A 494 9.17 -5.18 -29.57
CA LEU A 494 10.15 -4.40 -28.82
C LEU A 494 9.50 -3.26 -28.02
N ILE A 495 8.43 -2.65 -28.54
CA ILE A 495 7.62 -1.68 -27.81
C ILE A 495 6.95 -2.35 -26.62
N LEU A 496 6.39 -3.56 -26.79
CA LEU A 496 5.79 -4.31 -25.69
C LEU A 496 6.81 -4.66 -24.62
N LYS A 497 7.99 -5.18 -25.01
CA LYS A 497 9.10 -5.43 -24.08
C LYS A 497 9.53 -4.17 -23.35
N TYR A 498 9.64 -3.04 -24.06
CA TYR A 498 9.96 -1.77 -23.42
C TYR A 498 8.85 -1.29 -22.49
N ALA A 499 7.58 -1.49 -22.84
CA ALA A 499 6.44 -1.14 -22.00
C ALA A 499 6.46 -1.91 -20.67
N GLU A 500 6.85 -3.19 -20.68
CA GLU A 500 7.04 -3.98 -19.46
C GLU A 500 8.19 -3.45 -18.58
N ILE A 501 9.33 -3.12 -19.20
CA ILE A 501 10.47 -2.47 -18.50
C ILE A 501 10.01 -1.11 -17.95
N TYR A 502 9.27 -0.36 -18.75
CA TYR A 502 8.76 0.97 -18.41
C TYR A 502 7.82 0.92 -17.22
N GLU A 503 6.82 0.05 -17.26
CA GLU A 503 5.82 -0.07 -16.21
C GLU A 503 6.46 -0.50 -14.89
N ARG A 504 7.36 -1.48 -14.93
CA ARG A 504 8.10 -1.96 -13.76
C ARG A 504 8.96 -0.87 -13.14
N ASN A 505 9.76 -0.18 -13.94
CA ASN A 505 10.65 0.86 -13.44
C ASN A 505 9.91 2.12 -13.01
N ASN A 506 8.82 2.48 -13.69
CA ASN A 506 7.94 3.56 -13.25
C ASN A 506 7.27 3.20 -11.91
N PHE A 507 6.89 1.95 -11.68
CA PHE A 507 6.36 1.53 -10.38
C PHE A 507 7.41 1.67 -9.25
N ILE A 508 8.66 1.27 -9.51
CA ILE A 508 9.76 1.36 -8.53
C ILE A 508 10.14 2.83 -8.26
N ASN A 509 10.28 3.62 -9.33
CA ASN A 509 10.82 4.98 -9.24
C ASN A 509 9.72 6.01 -8.92
N ASN A 510 8.49 5.75 -9.32
CA ASN A 510 7.33 6.62 -9.17
C ASN A 510 6.31 5.94 -8.24
N ILE A 511 6.59 6.02 -6.94
CA ILE A 511 5.78 5.53 -5.81
C ILE A 511 4.31 6.04 -5.84
N ASN A 512 4.02 7.01 -6.72
CA ASN A 512 2.70 7.53 -7.03
C ASN A 512 1.92 6.71 -8.08
N CYS A 513 2.37 5.52 -8.49
CA CYS A 513 1.65 4.62 -9.42
C CYS A 513 0.23 4.19 -8.97
N CYS A 514 -0.22 4.66 -7.80
CA CYS A 514 -1.59 4.53 -7.32
C CYS A 514 -2.37 5.85 -7.35
N MET A 515 -2.03 6.85 -8.17
CA MET A 515 -2.82 8.10 -8.25
C MET A 515 -4.32 7.85 -8.44
N ASP A 516 -4.67 6.75 -9.12
CA ASP A 516 -6.06 6.42 -9.44
C ASP A 516 -6.83 5.86 -8.22
N LEU A 517 -6.14 5.29 -7.23
CA LEU A 517 -6.82 4.69 -6.07
C LEU A 517 -7.39 5.73 -5.10
N PRO A 518 -6.69 6.84 -4.74
CA PRO A 518 -7.30 7.98 -4.06
C PRO A 518 -8.45 8.59 -4.84
N SER A 519 -8.34 8.70 -6.17
CA SER A 519 -9.44 9.22 -7.01
C SER A 519 -10.67 8.32 -6.91
N ALA A 520 -10.53 7.02 -7.17
CA ALA A 520 -11.62 6.05 -7.07
C ALA A 520 -12.25 6.00 -5.67
N LEU A 521 -11.45 6.27 -4.64
CA LEU A 521 -11.92 6.34 -3.27
C LEU A 521 -12.76 7.59 -3.00
N LEU A 522 -12.33 8.75 -3.52
CA LEU A 522 -13.10 10.00 -3.47
C LEU A 522 -14.41 9.87 -4.26
N ASP A 523 -14.36 9.26 -5.44
CA ASP A 523 -15.54 9.03 -6.26
C ASP A 523 -16.56 8.15 -5.54
N LEU A 524 -16.10 7.09 -4.86
CA LEU A 524 -16.94 6.24 -4.03
C LEU A 524 -17.51 7.01 -2.82
N GLU A 525 -16.70 7.81 -2.13
CA GLU A 525 -17.13 8.61 -0.98
C GLU A 525 -18.22 9.62 -1.39
N GLU A 526 -18.04 10.31 -2.52
CA GLU A 526 -19.05 11.21 -3.08
C GLU A 526 -20.33 10.45 -3.47
N GLY A 527 -20.19 9.30 -4.13
CA GLY A 527 -21.33 8.46 -4.52
C GLY A 527 -22.15 7.98 -3.31
N ILE A 528 -21.46 7.51 -2.26
CA ILE A 528 -22.08 7.10 -1.00
C ILE A 528 -22.75 8.30 -0.34
N HIS A 529 -22.06 9.43 -0.17
CA HIS A 529 -22.62 10.62 0.45
C HIS A 529 -23.90 11.07 -0.26
N LYS A 530 -23.87 11.16 -1.59
CA LYS A 530 -25.04 11.49 -2.40
C LYS A 530 -26.19 10.52 -2.16
N PHE A 531 -25.93 9.22 -2.11
CA PHE A 531 -26.93 8.22 -1.77
C PHE A 531 -27.52 8.41 -0.36
N PHE A 532 -26.70 8.75 0.63
CA PHE A 532 -27.15 9.02 2.00
C PHE A 532 -28.09 10.21 2.10
N ILE A 533 -27.76 11.31 1.42
CA ILE A 533 -28.64 12.48 1.37
C ILE A 533 -29.99 12.10 0.76
N PHE A 534 -29.97 11.38 -0.37
CA PHE A 534 -31.21 10.92 -0.99
C PHE A 534 -32.05 10.05 -0.03
N ARG A 535 -31.42 9.05 0.60
CA ARG A 535 -32.08 8.19 1.59
C ARG A 535 -32.67 9.00 2.75
N PHE A 536 -31.94 9.98 3.28
CA PHE A 536 -32.41 10.87 4.33
C PHE A 536 -33.66 11.65 3.90
N LEU A 537 -33.69 12.21 2.68
CA LEU A 537 -34.86 12.92 2.16
C LEU A 537 -36.08 11.99 2.04
N ILE A 538 -35.88 10.77 1.53
CA ILE A 538 -36.95 9.76 1.42
C ILE A 538 -37.48 9.36 2.80
N TYR A 539 -36.59 9.08 3.75
CA TYR A 539 -36.95 8.73 5.12
C TYR A 539 -37.74 9.84 5.81
N SER A 540 -37.27 11.08 5.70
CA SER A 540 -37.93 12.26 6.29
C SER A 540 -39.31 12.50 5.68
N LEU A 541 -39.45 12.40 4.36
CA LEU A 541 -40.76 12.48 3.70
C LEU A 541 -41.71 11.37 4.16
N ASN A 542 -41.22 10.13 4.23
CA ASN A 542 -42.03 8.98 4.66
C ASN A 542 -42.56 9.17 6.09
N ASN A 543 -41.72 9.68 7.00
CA ASN A 543 -42.13 9.99 8.38
C ASN A 543 -43.25 11.04 8.44
N GLU A 544 -43.16 12.12 7.66
CA GLU A 544 -44.19 13.17 7.63
C GLU A 544 -45.50 12.69 6.99
N LEU A 545 -45.40 11.83 5.96
CA LEU A 545 -46.57 11.18 5.38
C LEU A 545 -47.25 10.26 6.41
N ASN A 546 -46.50 9.42 7.13
CA ASN A 546 -47.06 8.53 8.16
C ASN A 546 -47.78 9.29 9.28
N LYS A 547 -47.24 10.44 9.73
CA LYS A 547 -47.92 11.32 10.69
C LYS A 547 -49.25 11.87 10.13
N SER A 548 -49.29 12.17 8.84
CA SER A 548 -50.45 12.75 8.15
C SER A 548 -51.51 11.74 7.71
N GLU A 549 -51.16 10.45 7.58
CA GLU A 549 -51.99 9.43 6.93
C GLU A 549 -53.42 9.34 7.50
N LYS A 550 -53.53 9.16 8.82
CA LYS A 550 -54.84 9.04 9.50
C LYS A 550 -55.72 10.27 9.25
N HIS A 551 -55.15 11.48 9.28
CA HIS A 551 -55.87 12.74 9.09
C HIS A 551 -56.27 12.96 7.63
N TYR A 552 -55.41 12.54 6.70
CA TYR A 552 -55.64 12.66 5.26
C TYR A 552 -56.85 11.82 4.81
N PHE A 553 -56.94 10.55 5.26
CA PHE A 553 -58.04 9.66 4.84
C PHE A 553 -59.34 9.84 5.64
N SER A 554 -59.27 10.31 6.90
CA SER A 554 -60.47 10.51 7.73
C SER A 554 -61.19 11.83 7.48
N SER A 555 -60.52 12.83 6.91
CA SER A 555 -61.10 14.16 6.70
C SER A 555 -61.69 14.33 5.30
N LYS A 556 -62.92 14.86 5.19
CA LYS A 556 -63.53 15.22 3.90
C LYS A 556 -62.71 16.23 3.09
N LYS A 557 -61.85 17.01 3.75
CA LYS A 557 -60.96 18.02 3.16
C LYS A 557 -59.53 17.53 2.90
N LYS A 558 -59.20 16.25 3.15
CA LYS A 558 -57.85 15.68 2.96
C LYS A 558 -56.74 16.50 3.63
N LYS A 559 -56.93 16.82 4.92
CA LYS A 559 -56.01 17.66 5.70
C LYS A 559 -54.66 16.97 5.90
N LEU A 560 -53.58 17.69 5.61
CA LEU A 560 -52.19 17.27 5.84
C LEU A 560 -51.65 17.96 7.10
N LEU A 561 -50.94 17.21 7.94
CA LEU A 561 -50.08 17.79 8.97
C LEU A 561 -48.76 18.20 8.30
N ASN A 562 -48.16 19.30 8.76
CA ASN A 562 -46.86 19.76 8.27
C ASN A 562 -46.77 19.86 6.72
N LYS A 563 -47.84 20.36 6.09
CA LYS A 563 -47.97 20.41 4.61
C LYS A 563 -46.76 21.06 3.92
N ASN A 564 -46.21 22.13 4.49
CA ASN A 564 -45.04 22.82 3.96
C ASN A 564 -43.77 21.95 4.00
N VAL A 565 -43.64 21.09 5.00
CA VAL A 565 -42.52 20.14 5.13
C VAL A 565 -42.62 19.04 4.08
N ILE A 566 -43.82 18.50 3.87
CA ILE A 566 -44.09 17.53 2.81
C ILE A 566 -43.81 18.16 1.43
N LEU A 567 -44.27 19.39 1.19
CA LEU A 567 -44.02 20.14 -0.05
C LEU A 567 -42.53 20.34 -0.29
N TYR A 568 -41.78 20.71 0.75
CA TYR A 568 -40.34 20.91 0.68
C TYR A 568 -39.62 19.63 0.25
N PHE A 569 -39.84 18.50 0.93
CA PHE A 569 -39.17 17.25 0.60
C PHE A 569 -39.55 16.73 -0.80
N LEU A 570 -40.82 16.79 -1.19
CA LEU A 570 -41.25 16.42 -2.54
C LEU A 570 -40.54 17.26 -3.60
N TYR A 571 -40.48 18.59 -3.40
CA TYR A 571 -39.80 19.48 -4.33
C TYR A 571 -38.30 19.21 -4.41
N ASP A 572 -37.65 18.95 -3.28
CA ASP A 572 -36.21 18.74 -3.20
C ASP A 572 -35.78 17.37 -3.76
N ILE A 573 -36.60 16.33 -3.57
CA ILE A 573 -36.40 15.00 -4.19
C ILE A 573 -36.60 15.07 -5.71
N MET A 574 -37.64 15.75 -6.18
CA MET A 574 -37.88 15.94 -7.62
C MET A 574 -36.71 16.65 -8.31
N ASN A 575 -36.08 17.62 -7.62
CA ASN A 575 -34.95 18.37 -8.15
C ASN A 575 -33.58 17.86 -7.64
N PHE A 576 -33.53 16.62 -7.15
CA PHE A 576 -32.44 16.12 -6.30
C PHE A 576 -31.04 16.34 -6.88
N ASN A 577 -30.82 16.10 -8.17
CA ASN A 577 -29.50 16.30 -8.77
C ASN A 577 -29.02 17.75 -8.68
N SER A 578 -29.92 18.71 -8.90
CA SER A 578 -29.60 20.13 -8.80
C SER A 578 -29.52 20.61 -7.35
N SER A 579 -30.40 20.11 -6.48
CA SER A 579 -30.39 20.40 -5.05
C SER A 579 -29.14 19.86 -4.37
N TYR A 580 -28.68 18.68 -4.75
CA TYR A 580 -27.43 18.10 -4.25
C TYR A 580 -26.25 19.03 -4.52
N GLU A 581 -26.02 19.42 -5.78
CA GLU A 581 -24.90 20.29 -6.14
C GLU A 581 -24.94 21.66 -5.42
N LYS A 582 -26.13 22.23 -5.25
CA LYS A 582 -26.30 23.55 -4.63
C LYS A 582 -26.27 23.54 -3.11
N LYS A 583 -26.90 22.54 -2.48
CA LYS A 583 -27.27 22.57 -1.05
C LYS A 583 -26.53 21.53 -0.20
N TYR A 584 -26.22 20.35 -0.77
CA TYR A 584 -25.76 19.20 0.03
C TYR A 584 -24.35 18.69 -0.32
N LYS A 585 -23.85 19.02 -1.50
CA LYS A 585 -22.51 18.65 -1.93
C LYS A 585 -21.50 19.31 -1.01
N TYR A 586 -20.49 18.55 -0.62
CA TYR A 586 -19.40 19.06 0.19
C TYR A 586 -18.81 20.34 -0.42
N LYS A 587 -19.09 21.50 0.19
CA LYS A 587 -18.24 22.70 0.07
C LYS A 587 -16.99 22.42 0.90
N TYR A 588 -16.08 21.67 0.34
CA TYR A 588 -15.02 21.03 1.10
C TYR A 588 -14.18 21.96 2.00
N LYS A 589 -14.07 21.59 3.28
CA LYS A 589 -12.80 21.62 4.02
C LYS A 589 -11.88 20.50 3.49
N TYR A 590 -11.41 20.61 2.24
CA TYR A 590 -10.47 19.67 1.60
C TYR A 590 -9.10 19.62 2.32
N THR A 591 -8.87 20.49 3.30
CA THR A 591 -7.57 20.63 3.94
C THR A 591 -7.26 19.50 4.92
N TYR A 592 -8.22 18.78 5.51
CA TYR A 592 -7.90 17.83 6.59
C TYR A 592 -7.47 16.44 6.10
N ILE A 593 -8.14 15.87 5.10
CA ILE A 593 -7.78 14.55 4.54
C ILE A 593 -6.50 14.67 3.69
N TYR A 594 -6.36 15.73 2.88
CA TYR A 594 -5.12 16.02 2.17
C TYR A 594 -3.98 16.45 3.12
N ARG A 595 -4.21 17.24 4.19
CA ARG A 595 -3.16 17.47 5.22
C ARG A 595 -2.79 16.17 5.92
N PHE A 596 -3.70 15.23 6.15
CA PHE A 596 -3.34 13.97 6.82
C PHE A 596 -2.54 13.05 5.89
N MET A 597 -2.86 13.03 4.59
CA MET A 597 -2.10 12.28 3.58
C MET A 597 -0.74 12.93 3.25
N LEU A 598 -0.62 14.25 3.29
CA LEU A 598 0.63 14.98 3.02
C LEU A 598 1.51 15.21 4.27
N ASN A 599 0.94 15.54 5.44
CA ASN A 599 1.71 15.83 6.66
C ASN A 599 2.23 14.59 7.40
N LYS A 600 1.97 13.36 6.91
CA LYS A 600 2.66 12.13 7.35
C LYS A 600 3.73 11.66 6.36
N ILE A 601 4.01 12.42 5.31
CA ILE A 601 5.16 12.23 4.42
C ILE A 601 6.37 13.06 4.87
N VAL A 602 6.19 13.98 5.83
CA VAL A 602 7.29 14.68 6.51
C VAL A 602 7.02 14.64 8.02
N PHE A 603 7.51 13.59 8.68
CA PHE A 603 8.12 13.58 10.02
C PHE A 603 8.57 12.18 10.41
#